data_AF-A0A6B2T7Y6-F1
#
_entry.id   AF-A0A6B2T7Y6-F1
#
_cell.length_a   1.000
_cell.length_b   1.000
_cell.length_c   1.000
_cell.angle_alpha   90.00
_cell.angle_beta   90.00
_cell.angle_gamma   90.00
#
_symmetry.space_group_name_H-M   'P 1'
#
loop_
_entity.id
_entity.type
_entity.pdbx_description
1 polymer ?
#
loop_
_entity_poly.entity_id
_entity_poly.type
_entity_poly.pdbx_seq_one_letter_code
_entity_poly.pdbx_strand_id
1 'polypeptide(L)'
;EGRITQAVDILGAILPAAAAQHGEHSPVVRTLRKQYAATLMDDGQYRRALPELRRLADERAAESGQADPHSLQFRYEAAQCLEQLGEPAAALAEYRSLLPYYENQYATDDRRQSLEIRRRIGHLLLALGDRTAAHDTLARLLHDAELLHGPGHPFPAEIMRTLQWLGQVRG
;
A
#
# COMPACT_ATOMS: atom_id res chain seq x y z
N GLU A 1 12.77 18.98 -4.26
CA GLU A 1 12.56 18.47 -5.63
C GLU A 1 13.87 18.00 -6.27
N GLY A 2 14.86 18.85 -6.56
CA GLY A 2 16.05 18.42 -7.34
C GLY A 2 16.93 17.26 -6.83
N ARG A 3 17.04 16.99 -5.52
CA ARG A 3 17.91 15.91 -5.01
C ARG A 3 17.31 14.50 -5.16
N ILE A 4 15.99 14.38 -5.03
CA ILE A 4 15.30 13.08 -5.10
C ILE A 4 15.25 12.64 -6.57
N THR A 5 14.90 13.55 -7.48
CA THR A 5 14.91 13.30 -8.92
C THR A 5 16.32 12.90 -9.42
N GLN A 6 17.38 13.56 -8.95
CA GLN A 6 18.76 13.15 -9.26
C GLN A 6 19.08 11.73 -8.76
N ALA A 7 18.61 11.37 -7.56
CA ALA A 7 18.79 10.01 -7.04
C ALA A 7 18.04 8.98 -7.88
N VAL A 8 16.83 9.28 -8.34
CA VAL A 8 16.08 8.44 -9.29
C VAL A 8 16.89 8.19 -10.57
N ASP A 9 17.48 9.23 -11.14
CA ASP A 9 18.25 9.11 -12.39
C ASP A 9 19.52 8.28 -12.21
N ILE A 10 20.26 8.51 -11.12
CA ILE A 10 21.47 7.74 -10.79
C ILE A 10 21.13 6.26 -10.59
N LEU A 11 20.13 5.97 -9.75
CA LEU A 11 19.71 4.59 -9.47
C LEU A 11 19.18 3.88 -10.72
N GLY A 12 18.36 4.57 -11.52
CA GLY A 12 17.83 4.05 -12.76
C GLY A 12 18.90 3.77 -13.82
N ALA A 13 19.99 4.54 -13.84
CA ALA A 13 21.12 4.31 -14.74
C ALA A 13 22.02 3.14 -14.30
N ILE A 14 22.24 2.98 -12.99
CA ILE A 14 23.14 1.94 -12.46
C ILE A 14 22.46 0.56 -12.41
N LEU A 15 21.15 0.50 -12.16
CA LEU A 15 20.43 -0.76 -11.96
C LEU A 15 20.57 -1.77 -13.12
N PRO A 16 20.41 -1.38 -14.40
CA PRO A 16 20.58 -2.30 -15.52
C PRO A 16 22.02 -2.83 -15.65
N ALA A 17 23.02 -1.97 -15.40
CA ALA A 17 24.42 -2.37 -15.45
C ALA A 17 24.77 -3.36 -14.33
N ALA A 18 24.30 -3.10 -13.12
CA ALA A 18 24.46 -4.02 -11.99
C ALA A 18 23.76 -5.36 -12.26
N ALA A 19 22.57 -5.34 -12.87
CA ALA A 19 21.83 -6.54 -13.26
C ALA A 19 22.57 -7.38 -14.31
N ALA A 20 23.17 -6.75 -15.31
CA ALA A 20 23.98 -7.42 -16.32
C ALA A 20 25.26 -8.04 -15.73
N GLN A 21 25.90 -7.38 -14.76
CA GLN A 21 27.16 -7.81 -14.17
C GLN A 21 26.99 -8.90 -13.10
N HIS A 22 25.99 -8.76 -12.22
CA HIS A 22 25.83 -9.61 -11.04
C HIS A 22 24.66 -10.59 -11.17
N GLY A 23 23.81 -10.44 -12.18
CA GLY A 23 22.58 -11.21 -12.35
C GLY A 23 21.38 -10.54 -11.67
N GLU A 24 20.23 -10.69 -12.33
CA GLU A 24 18.95 -10.07 -11.98
C GLU A 24 18.45 -10.37 -10.56
N HIS A 25 18.81 -11.53 -10.01
CA HIS A 25 18.39 -11.96 -8.67
C HIS A 25 19.51 -11.88 -7.63
N SER A 26 20.62 -11.20 -7.94
CA SER A 26 21.72 -11.04 -6.99
C SER A 26 21.32 -10.13 -5.81
N PRO A 27 21.88 -10.36 -4.60
CA PRO A 27 21.59 -9.51 -3.44
C PRO A 27 21.89 -8.02 -3.66
N VAL A 28 22.93 -7.71 -4.45
CA VAL A 28 23.31 -6.33 -4.81
C VAL A 28 22.21 -5.67 -5.66
N VAL A 29 21.74 -6.36 -6.70
CA VAL A 29 20.70 -5.84 -7.61
C VAL A 29 19.38 -5.65 -6.86
N ARG A 30 19.02 -6.58 -5.97
CA ARG A 30 17.83 -6.45 -5.14
C ARG A 30 17.89 -5.25 -4.19
N THR A 31 19.03 -5.05 -3.53
CA THR A 31 19.25 -3.90 -2.65
C THR A 31 19.10 -2.59 -3.44
N LEU A 32 19.71 -2.52 -4.62
CA LEU A 32 19.63 -1.35 -5.49
C LEU A 32 18.20 -1.12 -6.01
N ARG A 33 17.50 -2.19 -6.40
CA ARG A 33 16.10 -2.13 -6.84
C ARG A 33 15.17 -1.62 -5.73
N LYS A 34 15.37 -2.07 -4.49
CA LYS A 34 14.63 -1.57 -3.32
C LYS A 34 14.85 -0.07 -3.11
N GLN A 35 16.09 0.39 -3.18
CA GLN A 35 16.40 1.82 -3.06
C GLN A 35 15.78 2.62 -4.20
N TYR A 36 15.85 2.11 -5.43
CA TYR A 36 15.25 2.74 -6.60
C TYR A 36 13.73 2.85 -6.48
N ALA A 37 13.04 1.76 -6.12
CA ALA A 37 11.60 1.76 -5.89
C ALA A 37 11.18 2.76 -4.81
N ALA A 38 11.88 2.79 -3.67
CA ALA A 38 11.61 3.76 -2.60
C ALA A 38 11.82 5.21 -3.07
N THR A 39 12.91 5.49 -3.80
CA THR A 39 13.19 6.83 -4.33
C THR A 39 12.13 7.26 -5.36
N LEU A 40 11.65 6.34 -6.19
CA LEU A 40 10.55 6.60 -7.12
C LEU A 40 9.24 6.92 -6.39
N MET A 41 8.95 6.23 -5.28
CA MET A 41 7.78 6.52 -4.43
C MET A 41 7.88 7.93 -3.83
N ASP A 42 9.04 8.30 -3.30
CA ASP A 42 9.29 9.62 -2.70
C ASP A 42 9.22 10.75 -3.73
N ASP A 43 9.64 10.51 -4.97
CA ASP A 43 9.56 11.47 -6.08
C ASP A 43 8.16 11.51 -6.75
N GLY A 44 7.23 10.64 -6.32
CA GLY A 44 5.89 10.55 -6.91
C GLY A 44 5.84 9.87 -8.29
N GLN A 45 6.91 9.17 -8.70
CA GLN A 45 7.00 8.47 -9.98
C GLN A 45 6.36 7.07 -9.92
N TYR A 46 5.08 7.02 -9.50
CA TYR A 46 4.34 5.78 -9.21
C TYR A 46 4.28 4.79 -10.39
N ARG A 47 4.21 5.31 -11.63
CA ARG A 47 4.19 4.47 -12.84
C ARG A 47 5.48 3.65 -13.00
N ARG A 48 6.61 4.20 -12.59
CA ARG A 48 7.92 3.52 -12.59
C ARG A 48 8.10 2.67 -11.33
N ALA A 49 7.58 3.11 -10.18
CA ALA A 49 7.71 2.36 -8.92
C ALA A 49 6.94 1.03 -8.95
N LEU A 50 5.72 1.02 -9.50
CA LEU A 50 4.83 -0.14 -9.51
C LEU A 50 5.47 -1.45 -10.02
N PRO A 51 6.10 -1.51 -11.21
CA PRO A 51 6.73 -2.74 -11.68
C PRO A 51 7.90 -3.20 -10.80
N GLU A 52 8.66 -2.27 -10.22
CA GLU A 52 9.77 -2.58 -9.32
C GLU A 52 9.29 -3.19 -8.00
N LEU A 53 8.23 -2.61 -7.42
CA LEU A 53 7.59 -3.10 -6.20
C LEU A 53 6.98 -4.50 -6.40
N ARG A 54 6.27 -4.73 -7.52
CA ARG A 54 5.72 -6.05 -7.85
C ARG A 54 6.83 -7.10 -7.95
N ARG A 55 7.92 -6.77 -8.63
CA ARG A 55 9.06 -7.68 -8.75
C ARG A 55 9.70 -8.00 -7.40
N LEU A 56 9.91 -7.00 -6.55
CA LEU A 56 10.44 -7.20 -5.20
C LEU A 56 9.50 -8.07 -4.34
N ALA A 57 8.19 -7.87 -4.47
CA ALA A 57 7.18 -8.68 -3.80
C ALA A 57 7.24 -10.15 -4.26
N ASP A 58 7.27 -10.39 -5.57
CA ASP A 58 7.28 -11.73 -6.17
C ASP A 58 8.57 -12.50 -5.81
N GLU A 59 9.72 -11.84 -5.92
CA GLU A 59 11.01 -12.45 -5.54
C GLU A 59 11.01 -12.85 -4.06
N ARG A 60 10.52 -11.97 -3.19
CA ARG A 60 10.47 -12.25 -1.75
C ARG A 60 9.48 -13.35 -1.41
N ALA A 61 8.33 -13.37 -2.08
CA ALA A 61 7.33 -14.42 -1.91
C ALA A 61 7.81 -15.79 -2.41
N ALA A 62 8.59 -15.83 -3.49
CA ALA A 62 9.20 -17.05 -3.99
C ALA A 62 10.22 -17.64 -3.00
N GLU A 63 10.92 -16.80 -2.24
CA GLU A 63 11.96 -17.23 -1.29
C GLU A 63 11.45 -17.61 0.09
N SER A 64 10.45 -16.89 0.59
CA SER A 64 10.00 -17.02 1.99
C SER A 64 8.50 -17.18 2.14
N GLY A 65 7.79 -17.35 1.03
CA GLY A 65 6.35 -17.59 0.99
C GLY A 65 5.52 -16.31 0.89
N GLN A 66 4.25 -16.47 0.51
CA GLN A 66 3.31 -15.38 0.24
C GLN A 66 2.96 -14.53 1.47
N ALA A 67 3.22 -15.03 2.68
CA ALA A 67 3.01 -14.33 3.94
C ALA A 67 4.26 -13.58 4.43
N ASP A 68 5.34 -13.52 3.65
CA ASP A 68 6.54 -12.81 4.05
C ASP A 68 6.25 -11.30 4.28
N PRO A 69 6.62 -10.73 5.44
CA PRO A 69 6.31 -9.34 5.76
C PRO A 69 6.88 -8.31 4.76
N HIS A 70 8.06 -8.57 4.20
CA HIS A 70 8.63 -7.66 3.19
C HIS A 70 7.89 -7.77 1.86
N SER A 71 7.47 -8.97 1.46
CA SER A 71 6.62 -9.15 0.28
C SER A 71 5.30 -8.40 0.43
N LEU A 72 4.63 -8.57 1.57
CA LEU A 72 3.36 -7.89 1.88
C LEU A 72 3.52 -6.37 1.88
N GLN A 73 4.63 -5.85 2.42
CA GLN A 73 4.93 -4.43 2.41
C GLN A 73 5.08 -3.88 0.97
N PHE A 74 5.82 -4.56 0.10
CA PHE A 74 5.96 -4.14 -1.30
C PHE A 74 4.63 -4.20 -2.06
N ARG A 75 3.78 -5.20 -1.78
CA ARG A 75 2.43 -5.27 -2.35
C ARG A 75 1.54 -4.14 -1.86
N TYR A 76 1.65 -3.75 -0.59
CA TYR A 76 0.95 -2.61 -0.03
C TYR A 76 1.35 -1.30 -0.73
N GLU A 77 2.65 -1.07 -0.93
CA GLU A 77 3.17 0.09 -1.68
C GLU A 77 2.77 0.05 -3.17
N ALA A 78 2.69 -1.13 -3.77
CA ALA A 78 2.18 -1.30 -5.13
C ALA A 78 0.69 -0.93 -5.22
N ALA A 79 -0.11 -1.29 -4.21
CA ALA A 79 -1.51 -0.85 -4.13
C ALA A 79 -1.62 0.68 -3.99
N GLN A 80 -0.72 1.31 -3.22
CA GLN A 80 -0.67 2.78 -3.14
C GLN A 80 -0.32 3.42 -4.50
N CYS A 81 0.59 2.82 -5.27
CA CYS A 81 0.86 3.28 -6.63
C CYS A 81 -0.40 3.27 -7.50
N LEU A 82 -1.19 2.19 -7.44
CA LEU A 82 -2.42 2.05 -8.20
C LEU A 82 -3.44 3.15 -7.82
N GLU A 83 -3.56 3.51 -6.55
CA GLU A 83 -4.39 4.64 -6.12
C GLU A 83 -3.94 5.95 -6.77
N GLN A 84 -2.64 6.25 -6.71
CA GLN A 84 -2.08 7.49 -7.25
C GLN A 84 -2.13 7.55 -8.78
N LEU A 85 -2.14 6.40 -9.45
CA LEU A 85 -2.29 6.30 -10.90
C LEU A 85 -3.75 6.40 -11.36
N GLY A 86 -4.72 6.50 -10.43
CA GLY A 86 -6.13 6.57 -10.76
C GLY A 86 -6.72 5.22 -11.16
N GLU A 87 -6.19 4.12 -10.61
CA GLU A 87 -6.65 2.74 -10.85
C GLU A 87 -7.35 2.16 -9.60
N PRO A 88 -8.49 2.73 -9.15
CA PRO A 88 -9.09 2.39 -7.86
C PRO A 88 -9.59 0.94 -7.78
N ALA A 89 -10.03 0.36 -8.90
CA ALA A 89 -10.48 -1.04 -8.94
C ALA A 89 -9.31 -2.02 -8.72
N ALA A 90 -8.15 -1.74 -9.32
CA ALA A 90 -6.95 -2.57 -9.15
C ALA A 90 -6.39 -2.42 -7.72
N ALA A 91 -6.32 -1.18 -7.20
CA ALA A 91 -5.92 -0.93 -5.82
C ALA A 91 -6.83 -1.66 -4.81
N LEU A 92 -8.16 -1.62 -5.02
CA LEU A 92 -9.12 -2.29 -4.16
C LEU A 92 -8.92 -3.82 -4.16
N ALA A 93 -8.65 -4.41 -5.32
CA ALA A 93 -8.38 -5.84 -5.41
C ALA A 93 -7.12 -6.23 -4.63
N GLU A 94 -6.03 -5.46 -4.77
CA GLU A 94 -4.78 -5.72 -4.02
C GLU A 94 -5.00 -5.57 -2.52
N TYR A 95 -5.63 -4.49 -2.04
CA TYR A 95 -5.90 -4.31 -0.61
C TYR A 95 -6.77 -5.41 -0.01
N ARG A 96 -7.80 -5.86 -0.74
CA ARG A 96 -8.63 -7.00 -0.30
C ARG A 96 -7.82 -8.29 -0.18
N SER A 97 -6.86 -8.50 -1.07
CA SER A 97 -5.99 -9.69 -1.01
C SER A 97 -4.94 -9.61 0.11
N LEU A 98 -4.52 -8.39 0.51
CA LEU A 98 -3.56 -8.17 1.58
C LEU A 98 -4.20 -8.24 2.97
N LEU A 99 -5.43 -7.78 3.10
CA LEU A 99 -6.10 -7.62 4.39
C LEU A 99 -6.06 -8.89 5.27
N PRO A 100 -6.30 -10.12 4.76
CA PRO A 100 -6.26 -11.32 5.59
C PRO A 100 -4.89 -11.59 6.23
N TYR A 101 -3.79 -11.17 5.59
CA TYR A 101 -2.45 -11.32 6.16
C TYR A 101 -2.23 -10.35 7.33
N TYR A 102 -2.76 -9.12 7.22
CA TYR A 102 -2.65 -8.11 8.26
C TYR A 102 -3.66 -8.26 9.40
N GLU A 103 -4.79 -8.92 9.15
CA GLU A 103 -5.76 -9.28 10.20
C GLU A 103 -5.35 -10.56 10.96
N ASN A 104 -4.47 -11.38 10.39
CA ASN A 104 -3.97 -12.56 11.07
C ASN A 104 -2.93 -12.17 12.13
N GLN A 105 -3.38 -12.13 13.38
CA GLN A 105 -2.56 -11.86 14.57
C GLN A 105 -1.37 -12.82 14.77
N TYR A 106 -1.37 -13.99 14.12
CA TYR A 106 -0.23 -14.92 14.14
C TYR A 106 0.79 -14.63 13.03
N ALA A 107 0.41 -13.88 12.00
CA ALA A 107 1.27 -13.47 10.90
C ALA A 107 1.88 -12.07 11.13
N THR A 108 1.15 -11.18 11.83
CA THR A 108 1.64 -9.85 12.18
C THR A 108 0.95 -9.33 13.44
N ASP A 109 1.70 -8.57 14.25
CA ASP A 109 1.14 -7.82 15.39
C ASP A 109 0.80 -6.37 15.00
N ASP A 110 0.94 -6.02 13.72
CA ASP A 110 0.67 -4.67 13.22
C ASP A 110 -0.83 -4.45 12.95
N ARG A 111 -1.59 -4.38 14.06
CA ARG A 111 -3.01 -4.02 14.04
C ARG A 111 -3.27 -2.65 13.40
N ARG A 112 -2.30 -1.73 13.42
CA ARG A 112 -2.49 -0.40 12.80
C ARG A 112 -2.54 -0.51 11.28
N GLN A 113 -1.71 -1.37 10.70
CA GLN A 113 -1.69 -1.56 9.25
C GLN A 113 -2.99 -2.18 8.72
N SER A 114 -3.63 -3.09 9.47
CA SER A 114 -4.94 -3.63 9.07
C SER A 114 -6.05 -2.56 9.08
N LEU A 115 -6.05 -1.67 10.08
CA LEU A 115 -6.98 -0.54 10.12
C LEU A 115 -6.78 0.41 8.93
N GLU A 116 -5.53 0.71 8.58
CA GLU A 116 -5.21 1.57 7.44
C GLU A 116 -5.65 0.96 6.10
N ILE A 117 -5.43 -0.35 5.89
CA ILE A 117 -5.92 -1.06 4.69
C ILE A 117 -7.45 -1.00 4.61
N ARG A 118 -8.17 -1.21 5.72
CA ARG A 118 -9.64 -1.11 5.74
C ARG A 118 -10.13 0.31 5.44
N ARG A 119 -9.41 1.34 5.90
CA ARG A 119 -9.70 2.74 5.57
C ARG A 119 -9.60 2.99 4.07
N ARG A 120 -8.51 2.54 3.45
CA ARG A 120 -8.29 2.63 2.00
C ARG A 120 -9.36 1.89 1.21
N ILE A 121 -9.71 0.67 1.62
CA ILE A 121 -10.82 -0.09 1.03
C ILE A 121 -12.13 0.72 1.08
N GLY A 122 -12.47 1.30 2.23
CA GLY A 122 -13.66 2.13 2.38
C GLY A 122 -13.68 3.34 1.42
N HIS A 123 -12.56 4.06 1.32
CA HIS A 123 -12.43 5.20 0.40
C HIS A 123 -12.46 4.80 -1.08
N LEU A 124 -11.84 3.68 -1.44
CA LEU A 124 -11.86 3.17 -2.82
C LEU A 124 -13.27 2.73 -3.24
N LEU A 125 -14.03 2.12 -2.33
CA LEU A 125 -15.44 1.81 -2.58
C LEU A 125 -16.25 3.09 -2.85
N LEU A 126 -15.98 4.19 -2.14
CA LEU A 126 -16.59 5.49 -2.45
C LEU A 126 -16.20 6.02 -3.83
N ALA A 127 -14.91 5.94 -4.18
CA ALA A 127 -14.41 6.37 -5.48
C ALA A 127 -15.05 5.57 -6.63
N LEU A 128 -15.35 4.29 -6.39
CA LEU A 128 -16.04 3.40 -7.33
C LEU A 128 -17.58 3.52 -7.28
N GLY A 129 -18.11 4.38 -6.41
CA GLY A 129 -19.55 4.63 -6.29
C GLY A 129 -20.33 3.64 -5.42
N ASP A 130 -19.68 2.62 -4.84
CA ASP A 130 -20.30 1.66 -3.93
C ASP A 130 -20.40 2.24 -2.50
N ARG A 131 -21.33 3.19 -2.34
CA ARG A 131 -21.55 3.90 -1.08
C ARG A 131 -22.02 2.99 0.05
N THR A 132 -22.77 1.93 -0.28
CA THR A 132 -23.28 0.99 0.74
C THR A 132 -22.14 0.16 1.30
N ALA A 133 -21.33 -0.49 0.46
CA ALA A 133 -20.19 -1.27 0.95
C ALA A 133 -19.15 -0.38 1.64
N ALA A 134 -18.95 0.85 1.17
CA ALA A 134 -18.08 1.81 1.83
C ALA A 134 -18.57 2.16 3.24
N HIS A 135 -19.86 2.48 3.40
CA HIS A 135 -20.46 2.76 4.70
C HIS A 135 -20.26 1.59 5.68
N ASP A 136 -20.58 0.37 5.26
CA ASP A 136 -20.48 -0.81 6.13
C ASP A 136 -19.03 -1.15 6.49
N THR A 137 -18.09 -0.88 5.59
CA THR A 137 -16.65 -1.03 5.84
C THR A 137 -16.16 0.01 6.85
N LEU A 138 -16.48 1.28 6.64
CA LEU A 138 -16.05 2.39 7.49
C LEU A 138 -16.71 2.34 8.88
N ALA A 139 -17.96 1.89 8.99
CA ALA A 139 -18.66 1.75 10.27
C ALA A 139 -18.00 0.70 11.17
N ARG A 140 -17.66 -0.48 10.62
CA ARG A 140 -16.90 -1.50 11.36
C ARG A 140 -15.50 -1.02 11.72
N LEU A 141 -14.83 -0.34 10.79
CA LEU A 141 -13.52 0.23 11.03
C LEU A 141 -13.53 1.26 12.16
N LEU A 142 -14.54 2.13 12.24
CA LEU A 142 -14.67 3.13 13.30
C LEU A 142 -14.68 2.47 14.68
N HIS A 143 -15.49 1.42 14.84
CA HIS A 143 -15.58 0.67 16.09
C HIS A 143 -14.22 0.12 16.53
N ASP A 144 -13.51 -0.56 15.61
CA ASP A 144 -12.22 -1.17 15.91
C ASP A 144 -11.13 -0.10 16.16
N ALA A 145 -11.20 1.03 15.46
CA ALA A 145 -10.29 2.15 15.63
C ALA A 145 -10.46 2.85 17.00
N GLU A 146 -11.69 3.01 17.46
CA GLU A 146 -11.99 3.56 18.79
C GLU A 146 -11.49 2.65 19.91
N LEU A 147 -11.63 1.32 19.74
CA LEU A 147 -11.09 0.34 20.69
C LEU A 147 -9.56 0.40 20.78
N LEU A 148 -8.87 0.56 19.65
CA LEU A 148 -7.40 0.56 19.63
C LEU A 148 -6.80 1.90 20.09
N HIS A 149 -7.35 3.03 19.65
CA HIS A 149 -6.75 4.35 19.85
C HIS A 149 -7.44 5.22 20.90
N GLY A 150 -8.68 4.91 21.25
CA GLY A 150 -9.52 5.72 22.14
C GLY A 150 -10.30 6.85 21.45
N PRO A 151 -11.36 7.36 22.10
CA PRO A 151 -12.19 8.44 21.60
C PRO A 151 -11.42 9.77 21.70
N GLY A 152 -11.04 10.36 20.57
CA GLY A 152 -10.26 11.59 20.49
C GLY A 152 -9.00 11.49 19.63
N HIS A 153 -8.63 10.27 19.22
CA HIS A 153 -7.56 10.09 18.24
C HIS A 153 -7.99 10.59 16.84
N PRO A 154 -7.09 11.22 16.06
CA PRO A 154 -7.44 11.75 14.73
C PRO A 154 -7.98 10.70 13.75
N PHE A 155 -7.45 9.47 13.82
CA PHE A 155 -7.83 8.38 12.91
C PHE A 155 -9.33 8.01 12.96
N PRO A 156 -9.93 7.61 14.11
CA PRO A 156 -11.37 7.38 14.19
C PRO A 156 -12.19 8.64 13.86
N ALA A 157 -11.70 9.84 14.22
CA ALA A 157 -12.40 11.10 13.91
C ALA A 157 -12.52 11.38 12.39
N GLU A 158 -11.52 11.01 11.60
CA GLU A 158 -11.58 11.08 10.13
C GLU A 158 -12.63 10.13 9.54
N ILE A 159 -12.68 8.90 10.05
CA ILE A 159 -13.66 7.89 9.61
C ILE A 159 -15.08 8.35 9.94
N MET A 160 -15.30 8.87 11.15
CA MET A 160 -16.58 9.42 11.59
C MET A 160 -17.06 10.56 10.68
N ARG A 161 -16.18 11.50 10.31
CA ARG A 161 -16.52 12.60 9.39
C ARG A 161 -16.98 12.08 8.02
N THR A 162 -16.31 11.04 7.51
CA THR A 162 -16.67 10.41 6.22
C THR A 162 -18.04 9.75 6.30
N LEU A 163 -18.33 9.04 7.41
CA LEU A 163 -19.64 8.42 7.64
C LEU A 163 -20.78 9.44 7.79
N GLN A 164 -20.53 10.56 8.50
CA GLN A 164 -21.49 11.65 8.64
C GLN A 164 -21.86 12.25 7.28
N TRP A 165 -20.84 12.52 6.44
CA TRP A 165 -21.07 13.00 5.07
C TRP A 165 -21.90 12.01 4.24
N LEU A 166 -21.61 10.71 4.32
CA LEU A 166 -22.41 9.68 3.64
C LEU A 166 -23.86 9.63 4.09
N GLY A 167 -24.12 9.88 5.38
CA GLY A 167 -25.46 9.97 5.94
C GLY A 167 -26.25 11.17 5.42
N GLN A 168 -25.57 12.31 5.22
CA GLN A 168 -26.20 13.54 4.71
C GLN A 168 -26.55 13.46 3.22
N VAL A 169 -25.74 12.78 2.40
CA VAL A 169 -25.99 12.63 0.95
C VAL A 169 -27.08 11.60 0.66
N ARG A 170 -27.53 10.83 1.66
CA ARG A 170 -28.67 9.91 1.57
C ARG A 170 -30.02 10.56 1.89
N GLY A 171 -30.05 11.77 2.45
CA GLY A 171 -31.26 12.57 2.71
C GLY A 171 -31.51 13.58 1.60
#